data_AF-A0A502H262-F1
#
_entry.id   AF-A0A502H262-F1
#
_cell.length_a   1.000
_cell.length_b   1.000
_cell.length_c   1.000
_cell.angle_alpha   90.00
_cell.angle_beta   90.00
_cell.angle_gamma   90.00
#
_symmetry.space_group_name_H-M   'P 1'
#
loop_
_entity.id
_entity.type
_entity.pdbx_description
1 polymer ?
#
loop_
_entity_poly.entity_id
_entity_poly.type
_entity_poly.pdbx_seq_one_letter_code
_entity_poly.pdbx_strand_id
1 'polypeptide(L)'
;MPIPRIRQLRRDKTLFVLAMNAIRLHLEEDDRLARQPELQGAPDAGLLQVQQGIDQWAGLATSYVMRKFRCPPAQSMQLLGELLAEMKATIPVGELRQVPYQQMLVLPPAAPASPPLPAA
;
A
#
# COMPACT_ATOMS: atom_id res chain seq x y z
N MET A 1 18.26 -13.08 12.13
CA MET A 1 16.88 -12.91 12.64
C MET A 1 15.93 -13.72 11.79
N PRO A 2 14.92 -14.41 12.35
CA PRO A 2 13.97 -15.18 11.55
C PRO A 2 13.13 -14.25 10.68
N ILE A 3 13.03 -14.55 9.39
CA ILE A 3 12.19 -13.79 8.45
C ILE A 3 10.74 -14.12 8.76
N PRO A 4 9.86 -13.11 8.96
CA PRO A 4 8.45 -13.37 9.21
C PRO A 4 7.81 -14.02 7.98
N ARG A 5 6.97 -15.02 8.20
CA ARG A 5 6.29 -15.73 7.11
C ARG A 5 5.15 -14.87 6.57
N ILE A 6 4.90 -14.93 5.27
CA ILE A 6 3.79 -14.20 4.62
C ILE A 6 2.43 -14.45 5.29
N ARG A 7 2.13 -15.70 5.70
CA ARG A 7 0.91 -16.01 6.46
C ARG A 7 0.79 -15.24 7.79
N GLN A 8 1.90 -14.88 8.43
CA GLN A 8 1.90 -14.07 9.65
C GLN A 8 1.58 -12.62 9.32
N LEU A 9 2.14 -12.08 8.23
CA LEU A 9 1.85 -10.74 7.74
C LEU A 9 0.38 -10.60 7.36
N ARG A 10 -0.18 -11.57 6.64
CA ARG A 10 -1.59 -11.57 6.22
C ARG A 10 -2.59 -11.55 7.38
N ARG A 11 -2.23 -12.17 8.52
CA ARG A 11 -3.09 -12.22 9.72
C ARG A 11 -3.04 -10.94 10.54
N ASP A 12 -2.11 -10.04 10.23
CA ASP A 12 -2.00 -8.76 10.90
C ASP A 12 -3.06 -7.80 10.38
N LYS A 13 -4.03 -7.44 11.23
CA LYS A 13 -5.15 -6.58 10.84
C LYS A 13 -4.70 -5.22 10.32
N THR A 14 -3.68 -4.60 10.93
CA THR A 14 -3.21 -3.27 10.51
C THR A 14 -2.54 -3.38 9.15
N LEU A 15 -1.61 -4.31 8.99
CA LEU A 15 -0.91 -4.51 7.74
C LEU A 15 -1.86 -4.91 6.61
N PHE A 16 -2.84 -5.77 6.91
CA PHE A 16 -3.87 -6.16 5.96
C PHE A 16 -4.65 -4.93 5.46
N VAL A 17 -5.08 -4.03 6.34
CA VAL A 17 -5.79 -2.80 5.93
C VAL A 17 -4.89 -1.89 5.08
N LEU A 18 -3.64 -1.68 5.48
CA LEU A 18 -2.70 -0.85 4.71
C LEU A 18 -2.46 -1.44 3.31
N ALA A 19 -2.24 -2.76 3.23
CA ALA A 19 -2.05 -3.47 1.98
C ALA A 19 -3.31 -3.45 1.10
N MET A 20 -4.50 -3.62 1.69
CA MET A 20 -5.78 -3.51 0.97
C MET A 20 -5.97 -2.15 0.31
N ASN A 21 -5.61 -1.07 1.01
CA ASN A 21 -5.74 0.29 0.47
C ASN A 21 -4.78 0.52 -0.70
N ALA A 22 -3.53 0.05 -0.59
CA ALA A 22 -2.58 0.07 -1.70
C ALA A 22 -3.08 -0.74 -2.91
N ILE A 23 -3.62 -1.95 -2.69
CA ILE A 23 -4.17 -2.79 -3.76
C ILE A 23 -5.32 -2.10 -4.48
N ARG A 24 -6.26 -1.47 -3.74
CA ARG A 24 -7.38 -0.76 -4.35
C ARG A 24 -6.91 0.40 -5.24
N LEU A 25 -5.89 1.14 -4.82
CA LEU A 25 -5.33 2.21 -5.65
C LEU A 25 -4.59 1.67 -6.86
N HIS A 26 -3.86 0.55 -6.75
CA HIS A 26 -3.27 -0.11 -7.92
C HIS A 26 -4.33 -0.57 -8.92
N LEU A 27 -5.48 -1.06 -8.46
CA LEU A 27 -6.58 -1.43 -9.36
C LEU A 27 -7.15 -0.20 -10.10
N GLU A 28 -7.25 0.94 -9.42
CA GLU A 28 -7.66 2.20 -10.06
C GLU A 28 -6.60 2.68 -11.06
N GLU A 29 -5.32 2.60 -10.71
CA GLU A 29 -4.20 2.87 -11.62
C GLU A 29 -4.29 1.98 -12.87
N ASP A 30 -4.38 0.66 -12.70
CA ASP A 30 -4.49 -0.32 -13.78
C ASP A 30 -5.70 -0.04 -14.68
N ASP A 31 -6.88 0.25 -14.10
CA ASP A 31 -8.10 0.57 -14.84
C ASP A 31 -7.97 1.88 -15.64
N ARG A 32 -7.33 2.90 -15.07
CA ARG A 32 -7.09 4.18 -15.76
C ARG A 32 -6.13 4.00 -16.92
N LEU A 33 -5.03 3.28 -16.71
CA LEU A 33 -4.04 3.00 -17.75
C LEU A 33 -4.61 2.09 -18.85
N ALA A 34 -5.52 1.17 -18.52
CA ALA A 34 -6.23 0.35 -19.50
C ALA A 34 -7.21 1.16 -20.36
N ARG A 35 -7.85 2.18 -19.77
CA ARG A 35 -8.79 3.07 -20.47
C ARG A 35 -8.09 4.16 -21.29
N GLN A 36 -6.98 4.66 -20.79
CA GLN A 36 -6.18 5.75 -21.37
C GLN A 36 -4.70 5.39 -21.33
N PRO A 37 -4.23 4.54 -22.27
CA PRO A 37 -2.83 4.11 -22.32
C PRO A 37 -1.84 5.28 -22.48
N GLU A 38 -2.26 6.41 -23.05
CA GLU A 38 -1.46 7.63 -23.19
C GLU A 38 -0.96 8.18 -21.85
N LEU A 39 -1.67 7.90 -20.75
CA LEU A 39 -1.28 8.32 -19.41
C LEU A 39 0.00 7.63 -18.91
N GLN A 40 0.44 6.54 -19.54
CA GLN A 40 1.73 5.90 -19.21
C GLN A 40 2.92 6.82 -19.50
N GLY A 41 2.84 7.63 -20.57
CA GLY A 41 3.90 8.56 -20.96
C GLY A 41 3.76 9.96 -20.38
N ALA A 42 2.51 10.38 -20.11
CA ALA A 42 2.19 11.68 -19.55
C ALA A 42 1.04 11.55 -18.54
N PRO A 43 1.35 11.18 -17.28
CA PRO A 43 0.32 11.00 -16.26
C PRO A 43 -0.37 12.32 -15.94
N ASP A 44 -1.71 12.27 -15.89
CA ASP A 44 -2.52 13.42 -15.49
C ASP A 44 -2.49 13.62 -13.96
N ALA A 45 -2.99 14.76 -13.50
CA ALA A 45 -3.02 15.06 -12.06
C ALA A 45 -3.77 14.01 -11.24
N GLY A 46 -4.81 13.40 -11.82
CA GLY A 46 -5.58 12.34 -11.17
C GLY A 46 -4.77 11.04 -11.01
N LEU A 47 -4.08 10.59 -12.05
CA LEU A 47 -3.22 9.42 -12.00
C LEU A 47 -2.03 9.64 -11.07
N LEU A 48 -1.42 10.83 -11.10
CA LEU A 48 -0.36 11.22 -10.15
C LEU A 48 -0.84 11.14 -8.70
N GLN A 49 -2.07 11.58 -8.42
CA GLN A 49 -2.64 11.49 -7.07
C GLN A 49 -2.84 10.04 -6.63
N VAL A 50 -3.27 9.16 -7.53
CA VAL A 50 -3.39 7.71 -7.27
C VAL A 50 -2.02 7.10 -6.97
N GLN A 51 -1.01 7.39 -7.79
CA GLN A 51 0.37 6.93 -7.62
C GLN A 51 0.98 7.39 -6.30
N GLN A 52 0.82 8.67 -5.95
CA GLN A 52 1.24 9.18 -4.66
C GLN A 52 0.53 8.49 -3.49
N GLY A 53 -0.76 8.15 -3.64
CA GLY A 53 -1.50 7.39 -2.65
C GLY A 53 -0.95 5.97 -2.48
N ILE A 54 -0.63 5.28 -3.58
CA ILE A 54 0.04 3.97 -3.56
C ILE A 54 1.34 4.05 -2.77
N ASP A 55 2.21 5.01 -3.11
CA ASP A 55 3.50 5.20 -2.45
C ASP A 55 3.33 5.46 -0.95
N GLN A 56 2.33 6.27 -0.58
CA GLN A 56 2.03 6.57 0.83
C GLN A 56 1.59 5.30 1.59
N TRP A 57 0.64 4.53 1.07
CA TRP A 57 0.17 3.31 1.74
C TRP A 57 1.25 2.23 1.79
N ALA A 58 2.01 2.05 0.72
CA ALA A 58 3.14 1.13 0.67
C ALA A 58 4.25 1.54 1.64
N GLY A 59 4.54 2.84 1.75
CA GLY A 59 5.50 3.40 2.70
C GLY A 59 5.06 3.17 4.16
N LEU A 60 3.78 3.38 4.48
CA LEU A 60 3.22 3.10 5.80
C LEU A 60 3.28 1.61 6.14
N ALA A 61 2.89 0.74 5.20
CA ALA A 61 2.93 -0.70 5.37
C ALA A 61 4.37 -1.20 5.58
N THR A 62 5.32 -0.73 4.77
CA THR A 62 6.75 -1.03 4.90
C THR A 62 7.28 -0.58 6.26
N SER A 63 6.98 0.65 6.68
CA SER A 63 7.36 1.20 7.99
C SER A 63 6.75 0.42 9.16
N TYR A 64 5.53 -0.08 8.99
CA TYR A 64 4.88 -0.95 9.97
C TYR A 64 5.59 -2.30 10.08
N VAL A 65 5.92 -2.93 8.95
CA VAL A 65 6.64 -4.21 8.91
C VAL A 65 8.01 -4.07 9.56
N MET A 66 8.78 -3.04 9.21
CA MET A 66 10.08 -2.75 9.80
C MET A 66 9.99 -2.66 11.32
N ARG A 67 9.04 -1.88 11.85
CA ARG A 67 8.90 -1.64 13.29
C ARG A 67 8.41 -2.87 14.04
N LYS A 68 7.41 -3.59 13.51
CA LYS A 68 6.78 -4.72 14.18
C LYS A 68 7.60 -6.00 14.11
N PHE A 69 8.13 -6.32 12.93
CA PHE A 69 8.84 -7.57 12.68
C PHE A 69 10.36 -7.41 12.74
N ARG A 70 10.86 -6.18 13.00
CA ARG A 70 12.30 -5.86 13.10
C ARG A 70 13.09 -6.29 11.88
N CYS A 71 12.52 -6.07 10.70
CA CYS A 71 13.14 -6.38 9.41
C CYS A 71 13.87 -5.17 8.82
N PRO A 72 14.98 -5.37 8.10
CA PRO A 72 15.61 -4.32 7.31
C PRO A 72 14.66 -3.76 6.23
N PRO A 73 14.92 -2.53 5.71
CA PRO A 73 14.06 -1.90 4.70
C PRO A 73 13.85 -2.76 3.45
N ALA A 74 14.93 -3.28 2.85
CA ALA A 74 14.86 -4.10 1.64
C ALA A 74 14.01 -5.36 1.83
N GLN A 75 14.19 -6.04 2.97
CA GLN A 75 13.40 -7.22 3.31
C GLN A 75 11.93 -6.89 3.56
N SER A 76 11.65 -5.74 4.20
CA SER A 76 10.28 -5.31 4.48
C SER A 76 9.53 -4.98 3.19
N MET A 77 10.19 -4.32 2.23
CA MET A 77 9.63 -4.06 0.91
C MET A 77 9.37 -5.35 0.13
N GLN A 78 10.30 -6.31 0.17
CA GLN A 78 10.10 -7.62 -0.46
C GLN A 78 8.89 -8.35 0.12
N LEU A 79 8.81 -8.44 1.46
CA LEU A 79 7.70 -9.10 2.15
C LEU A 79 6.37 -8.42 1.88
N LEU A 80 6.36 -7.08 1.77
CA LEU A 80 5.17 -6.34 1.39
C LEU A 80 4.76 -6.67 -0.05
N GLY A 81 5.71 -6.71 -0.99
CA GLY A 81 5.42 -7.10 -2.38
C GLY A 81 4.83 -8.50 -2.48
N GLU A 82 5.39 -9.47 -1.76
CA GLU A 82 4.86 -10.84 -1.68
C GLU A 82 3.45 -10.88 -1.08
N LEU A 83 3.20 -10.11 -0.01
CA LEU A 83 1.87 -9.99 0.59
C LEU A 83 0.85 -9.39 -0.38
N LEU A 84 1.21 -8.30 -1.08
CA LEU A 84 0.34 -7.65 -2.06
C LEU A 84 -0.01 -8.61 -3.20
N ALA A 85 0.96 -9.37 -3.69
CA ALA A 85 0.74 -10.39 -4.73
C ALA A 85 -0.20 -11.51 -4.25
N GLU A 86 0.02 -12.05 -3.04
CA GLU A 86 -0.86 -13.08 -2.45
C GLU A 86 -2.30 -12.56 -2.28
N MET A 87 -2.45 -11.32 -1.80
CA MET A 87 -3.76 -10.71 -1.60
C MET A 87 -4.47 -10.44 -2.92
N LYS A 88 -3.78 -9.89 -3.93
CA LYS A 88 -4.32 -9.72 -5.29
C LYS A 88 -4.77 -11.05 -5.91
N ALA A 89 -4.06 -12.14 -5.65
CA ALA A 89 -4.41 -13.47 -6.16
C ALA A 89 -5.59 -14.13 -5.44
N THR A 90 -5.87 -13.73 -4.19
CA THR A 90 -6.87 -14.42 -3.34
C THR A 90 -8.14 -13.63 -3.08
N ILE A 91 -8.13 -12.32 -3.28
CA ILE A 91 -9.29 -11.46 -3.02
C ILE A 91 -9.95 -11.11 -4.37
N PRO A 92 -11.25 -11.39 -4.55
CA PRO A 92 -11.95 -11.05 -5.78
C PRO A 92 -11.91 -9.54 -6.06
N VAL A 93 -11.53 -9.16 -7.28
CA VAL A 93 -11.50 -7.76 -7.72
C VAL A 93 -12.85 -7.06 -7.53
N GLY A 94 -13.95 -7.79 -7.71
CA GLY A 94 -15.31 -7.28 -7.50
C GLY A 94 -15.55 -6.79 -6.07
N GLU A 95 -14.97 -7.44 -5.06
CA GLU A 95 -15.07 -7.00 -3.65
C GLU A 95 -14.20 -5.77 -3.38
N LEU A 96 -13.01 -5.72 -4.00
CA LEU A 96 -12.08 -4.60 -3.85
C LEU A 96 -12.65 -3.29 -4.37
N ARG A 97 -13.40 -3.35 -5.47
CA ARG A 97 -14.03 -2.20 -6.13
C ARG A 97 -15.28 -1.65 -5.44
N GLN A 98 -15.83 -2.33 -4.43
CA GLN A 98 -17.02 -1.83 -3.71
C GLN A 98 -16.71 -0.59 -2.87
N VAL A 99 -15.44 -0.36 -2.55
CA VAL A 99 -14.99 0.80 -1.78
C VAL A 99 -14.51 1.89 -2.74
N PRO A 100 -15.11 3.10 -2.73
CA PRO A 100 -14.66 4.21 -3.56
C PRO A 100 -13.19 4.56 -3.27
N TYR A 101 -12.36 4.67 -4.33
CA TYR A 101 -10.93 4.93 -4.19
C TYR A 101 -10.64 6.27 -3.52
N GLN A 102 -11.56 7.26 -3.61
CA GLN A 102 -11.40 8.57 -2.96
C GLN A 102 -11.26 8.44 -1.43
N GLN A 103 -11.87 7.41 -0.83
CA GLN A 103 -11.73 7.15 0.60
C GLN A 103 -10.31 6.68 0.95
N MET A 104 -9.58 6.09 0.00
CA MET A 104 -8.20 5.64 0.19
C MET A 104 -7.20 6.78 -0.02
N LEU A 105 -7.60 7.83 -0.73
CA LEU A 105 -6.79 9.05 -0.86
C LEU A 105 -6.79 9.90 0.42
N VAL A 106 -7.77 9.68 1.30
CA VAL A 106 -7.83 10.29 2.64
C VAL A 106 -7.12 9.36 3.63
N LEU A 107 -5.97 9.80 4.12
CA LEU A 107 -5.26 9.09 5.19
C LEU A 107 -6.13 9.07 6.47
N PRO A 108 -6.23 7.93 7.19
CA PRO A 108 -6.79 7.93 8.52
C PRO A 108 -5.89 8.80 9.42
N PRO A 109 -6.47 9.69 10.26
CA PRO A 109 -5.73 10.69 11.03
C PRO A 109 -4.83 10.14 12.16
N ALA A 110 -4.45 8.86 12.13
CA ALA A 110 -3.69 8.22 13.19
C ALA A 110 -2.72 7.14 12.67
N ALA A 111 -1.87 7.49 11.70
CA ALA A 111 -0.54 6.91 11.69
C ALA A 111 0.33 7.82 12.57
N PRO A 112 0.96 7.35 13.66
CA PRO A 112 1.84 8.21 14.45
C PRO A 112 2.99 8.64 13.55
N ALA A 113 2.90 9.88 13.06
CA ALA A 113 4.04 10.63 12.61
C ALA A 113 5.06 10.56 13.74
N SER A 114 6.27 10.10 13.41
CA SER A 114 7.41 10.15 14.32
C SER A 114 7.47 11.52 14.98
N PRO A 115 7.68 11.61 16.31
CA PRO A 115 7.82 12.91 16.95
C PRO A 115 8.95 13.70 16.28
N PRO A 116 8.80 15.02 16.08
CA PRO A 116 9.85 15.84 15.51
C PRO A 116 11.11 15.71 16.38
N LEU A 117 12.25 15.46 15.72
CA LEU A 117 13.57 15.52 16.35
C LEU A 117 13.70 16.88 17.07
N PRO A 118 14.19 16.91 18.33
CA PRO A 118 14.43 18.17 19.01
C PRO A 118 15.47 18.97 18.22
N ALA A 119 15.12 20.19 17.86
CA ALA A 119 16.08 21.17 17.37
C ALA A 119 17.11 21.42 18.50
N ALA A 120 18.38 21.24 18.16
CA ALA A 120 19.51 21.61 19.00
C ALA A 120 19.69 23.13 19.02
#